data_AF-A0A1G0FYD2-F1
#
_entry.id   AF-A0A1G0FYD2-F1
#
_cell.length_a   1.000
_cell.length_b   1.000
_cell.length_c   1.000
_cell.angle_alpha   90.00
_cell.angle_beta   90.00
_cell.angle_gamma   90.00
#
_symmetry.space_group_name_H-M   'P 1'
#
loop_
_entity.id
_entity.type
_entity.pdbx_description
1 polymer ?
#
loop_
_entity_poly.entity_id
_entity_poly.type
_entity_poly.pdbx_seq_one_letter_code
_entity_poly.pdbx_strand_id
1 'polypeptide(L)'
;MPTIQGINSKKCFLLGKRKLSEIALASIEHHFPDSWVTNFCKLFPAAIQTELVRHLGPDATYCKKEALKSKLKIIYARLLGLFDTELGKLSVDEKEAIKTKITDSITECTPGFHNRVNFIALGFSISRTLTDLLYDIRFGIVEATVYGAIPRGSIDVHVHNNFFTIASELYGIYPINREDVYSGEVSSVVIRATLKSEFESKYVPHILFDSLIERMTNILSRVGYTGKKKPGFYTHDQYSKFIDTLEMIFEIRLNPEEIFCTNGDGNVIDLNWTAIKKQLLCKLILEKYFFITAKLLVVIDAVFGAEKAAFFKQTNTEGWNCLMIAVAEQQVDVLQTTFAVLSGLSSQDKISIFKQVSVEGSNCLMVAISQKADISKLLEKINLLPEEDRQEIFTQKNNSGLNWLMIAIRHHPVRLPALLKVICKLSAADRKAILLELQSKDWETCFFTMLKIENKFDVTEMNSIMAEATLEEQIRFIKNHNRDIRPHVANPSALLYFSGISFEILQDLQKEYNQKKHRLYSFVKIILQRYIAEMKSKPLDSHLTKVGFFEFGFSVRSKLLSAEALLTAMNRDPEGETEEMRRILKDQACQQGRLHRISCLIV
;
A
#
# COMPACT_ATOMS: atom_id res chain seq x y z
N MET A 1 8.55 -7.88 20.10
CA MET A 1 8.19 -6.46 20.37
C MET A 1 6.79 -6.43 20.96
N PRO A 2 6.56 -5.65 22.02
CA PRO A 2 5.24 -5.43 22.58
C PRO A 2 4.26 -4.84 21.56
N THR A 3 2.99 -5.23 21.65
CA THR A 3 1.90 -4.64 20.88
C THR A 3 1.29 -3.51 21.70
N ILE A 4 1.25 -2.29 21.16
CA ILE A 4 0.55 -1.15 21.78
C ILE A 4 -0.65 -0.81 20.91
N GLN A 5 -1.80 -0.56 21.55
CA GLN A 5 -3.05 -0.32 20.85
C GLN A 5 -2.95 0.92 19.93
N GLY A 6 -3.33 0.74 18.67
CA GLY A 6 -3.43 1.83 17.69
C GLY A 6 -2.13 2.23 17.00
N ILE A 7 -0.98 1.63 17.35
CA ILE A 7 0.30 1.90 16.68
C ILE A 7 0.93 0.64 16.09
N ASN A 8 1.67 0.81 15.00
CA ASN A 8 2.48 -0.23 14.41
C ASN A 8 3.85 -0.31 15.10
N SER A 9 3.97 -1.15 16.12
CA SER A 9 5.22 -1.30 16.89
C SER A 9 6.46 -1.60 16.03
N LYS A 10 6.31 -2.33 14.91
CA LYS A 10 7.45 -2.62 14.01
C LYS A 10 8.04 -1.35 13.40
N LYS A 11 7.18 -0.38 13.09
CA LYS A 11 7.60 0.90 12.50
C LYS A 11 7.94 1.94 13.57
N CYS A 12 7.11 2.02 14.62
CA CYS A 12 7.31 2.98 15.69
C CYS A 12 8.52 2.65 16.57
N PHE A 13 8.97 1.40 16.69
CA PHE A 13 10.14 1.02 17.51
C PHE A 13 11.42 0.85 16.70
N LEU A 14 11.46 1.37 15.47
CA LEU A 14 12.72 1.48 14.75
C LEU A 14 13.69 2.35 15.54
N LEU A 15 14.93 1.89 15.65
CA LEU A 15 16.01 2.68 16.23
C LEU A 15 16.23 3.89 15.30
N GLY A 16 16.14 5.09 15.87
CA GLY A 16 16.49 6.32 15.17
C GLY A 16 17.96 6.30 14.76
N LYS A 17 18.31 7.10 13.75
CA LYS A 17 19.72 7.31 13.36
C LYS A 17 20.33 8.34 14.32
N ARG A 18 20.23 8.08 15.64
CA ARG A 18 20.89 8.87 16.69
C ARG A 18 22.37 8.58 16.64
N LYS A 19 23.04 9.31 15.77
CA LYS A 19 24.46 9.26 15.62
C LYS A 19 24.90 10.69 15.32
N LEU A 20 25.04 11.50 16.38
CA LEU A 20 26.32 12.23 16.53
C LEU A 20 27.37 11.14 16.64
N SER A 21 27.65 10.56 15.48
CA SER A 21 28.19 9.22 15.38
C SER A 21 29.64 9.29 15.75
N GLU A 22 30.26 8.13 15.89
CA GLU A 22 31.69 8.04 15.68
C GLU A 22 32.18 8.82 14.44
N ILE A 23 31.33 9.16 13.45
CA ILE A 23 31.58 10.06 12.31
C ILE A 23 31.89 11.50 12.76
N ALA A 24 31.12 12.09 13.67
CA ALA A 24 31.38 13.44 14.17
C ALA A 24 32.66 13.45 15.00
N LEU A 25 32.87 12.43 15.83
CA LEU A 25 34.11 12.23 16.61
C LEU A 25 35.34 12.02 15.70
N ALA A 26 35.24 11.16 14.69
CA ALA A 26 36.31 10.90 13.72
C ALA A 26 36.67 12.17 12.94
N SER A 27 35.67 12.99 12.61
CA SER A 27 35.90 14.27 11.94
C SER A 27 36.65 15.29 12.80
N ILE A 28 36.63 15.16 14.13
CA ILE A 28 37.32 16.06 15.05
C ILE A 28 38.47 15.37 15.82
N GLU A 29 38.80 14.12 15.49
CA GLU A 29 39.85 13.33 16.16
C GLU A 29 41.19 14.05 16.19
N HIS A 30 41.52 14.73 15.09
CA HIS A 30 42.74 15.51 14.89
C HIS A 30 42.83 16.78 15.76
N HIS A 31 41.72 17.23 16.38
CA HIS A 31 41.72 18.38 17.29
C HIS A 31 42.19 18.03 18.71
N PHE A 32 42.38 16.75 19.02
CA PHE A 32 42.75 16.32 20.36
C PHE A 32 44.25 16.03 20.47
N PRO A 33 44.99 16.69 21.37
CA PRO A 33 46.36 16.31 21.66
C PRO A 33 46.40 14.96 22.40
N ASP A 34 47.55 14.28 22.37
CA ASP A 34 47.76 13.05 23.15
C ASP A 34 47.50 13.27 24.66
N SER A 35 47.72 14.50 25.15
CA SER A 35 47.48 14.91 26.52
C SER A 35 46.02 15.35 26.81
N TRP A 36 45.05 15.02 25.96
CA TRP A 36 43.67 15.51 26.12
C TRP A 36 43.05 15.10 27.46
N VAL A 37 43.37 13.92 28.00
CA VAL A 37 42.86 13.46 29.31
C VAL A 37 43.32 14.41 30.41
N THR A 38 44.61 14.77 30.41
CA THR A 38 45.17 15.73 31.37
C THR A 38 44.50 17.11 31.23
N ASN A 39 44.26 17.56 29.99
CA ASN A 39 43.59 18.84 29.73
C ASN A 39 42.11 18.81 30.16
N PHE A 40 41.43 17.69 29.97
CA PHE A 40 40.07 17.47 30.44
C PHE A 40 40.00 17.51 31.97
N CYS A 41 40.89 16.81 32.68
CA CYS A 41 40.93 16.84 34.15
C CYS A 41 41.12 18.26 34.69
N LYS A 42 41.96 19.09 34.04
CA LYS A 42 42.18 20.49 34.44
C LYS A 42 40.93 21.37 34.38
N LEU A 43 39.84 20.93 33.76
CA LEU A 43 38.55 21.64 33.78
C LEU A 43 37.83 21.57 35.13
N PHE A 44 38.30 20.72 36.05
CA PHE A 44 37.65 20.43 37.33
C PHE A 44 38.54 20.79 38.53
N PRO A 45 37.96 21.01 39.73
CA PRO A 45 38.72 21.22 40.96
C PRO A 45 39.63 20.04 41.32
N ALA A 46 40.70 20.28 42.08
CA ALA A 46 41.71 19.28 42.42
C ALA A 46 41.15 17.98 43.03
N ALA A 47 40.13 18.08 43.89
CA ALA A 47 39.48 16.90 44.49
C ALA A 47 38.85 15.96 43.43
N ILE A 48 38.26 16.52 42.39
CA ILE A 48 37.65 15.77 41.28
C ILE A 48 38.72 15.23 40.32
N GLN A 49 39.83 15.95 40.15
CA GLN A 49 40.94 15.48 39.31
C GLN A 49 41.49 14.14 39.81
N THR A 50 41.63 13.97 41.12
CA THR A 50 42.07 12.71 41.73
C THR A 50 41.14 11.55 41.37
N GLU A 51 39.82 11.77 41.46
CA GLU A 51 38.82 10.75 41.09
C GLU A 51 38.82 10.44 39.59
N LEU A 52 38.96 11.46 38.73
CA LEU A 52 39.09 11.25 37.29
C LEU A 52 40.34 10.44 36.94
N VAL A 53 41.48 10.70 37.61
CA VAL A 53 42.70 9.91 37.44
C VAL A 53 42.50 8.47 37.92
N ARG A 54 41.78 8.25 39.03
CA ARG A 54 41.42 6.91 39.50
C ARG A 54 40.63 6.12 38.45
N HIS A 55 39.74 6.76 37.70
CA HIS A 55 38.94 6.10 36.66
C HIS A 55 39.65 5.95 35.30
N LEU A 56 40.51 6.90 34.92
CA LEU A 56 41.03 7.05 33.55
C LEU A 56 42.53 6.83 33.42
N GLY A 57 43.25 6.87 34.54
CA GLY A 57 44.70 6.87 34.62
C GLY A 57 45.36 5.59 34.10
N PRO A 58 46.69 5.57 34.05
CA PRO A 58 47.46 4.40 33.64
C PRO A 58 47.12 3.19 34.53
N ASP A 59 46.98 3.42 35.84
CA ASP A 59 46.74 2.37 36.84
C ASP A 59 45.28 1.91 36.94
N ALA A 60 44.36 2.55 36.21
CA ALA A 60 42.95 2.15 36.22
C ALA A 60 42.76 0.78 35.55
N THR A 61 42.20 -0.18 36.28
CA THR A 61 42.03 -1.60 35.90
C THR A 61 40.69 -1.92 35.23
N TYR A 62 39.83 -0.92 35.06
CA TYR A 62 38.50 -1.13 34.47
C TYR A 62 38.62 -1.61 33.01
N CYS A 63 38.06 -2.79 32.71
CA CYS A 63 38.23 -3.47 31.43
C CYS A 63 37.70 -2.68 30.22
N LYS A 64 36.81 -1.70 30.41
CA LYS A 64 36.27 -0.83 29.35
C LYS A 64 36.75 0.61 29.41
N LYS A 65 37.93 0.84 29.99
CA LYS A 65 38.54 2.17 30.12
C LYS A 65 38.58 2.95 28.80
N GLU A 66 38.90 2.30 27.68
CA GLU A 66 39.00 2.98 26.38
C GLU A 66 37.63 3.37 25.80
N ALA A 67 36.57 2.58 26.04
CA ALA A 67 35.21 2.97 25.69
C ALA A 67 34.73 4.18 26.52
N LEU A 68 35.02 4.18 27.83
CA LEU A 68 34.76 5.30 28.73
C LEU A 68 35.48 6.58 28.25
N LYS A 69 36.77 6.49 27.95
CA LYS A 69 37.56 7.59 27.40
C LYS A 69 36.96 8.14 26.11
N SER A 70 36.53 7.26 25.21
CA SER A 70 35.92 7.65 23.94
C SER A 70 34.66 8.50 24.15
N LYS A 71 33.84 8.17 25.16
CA LYS A 71 32.63 8.92 25.48
C LYS A 71 32.90 10.23 26.22
N LEU A 72 33.88 10.25 27.12
CA LEU A 72 34.38 11.49 27.72
C LEU A 72 34.96 12.45 26.68
N LYS A 73 35.62 11.93 25.64
CA LYS A 73 36.16 12.72 24.53
C LYS A 73 35.05 13.49 23.80
N ILE A 74 33.85 12.90 23.64
CA ILE A 74 32.65 13.59 23.11
C ILE A 74 32.26 14.76 24.02
N ILE A 75 32.18 14.51 25.32
CA ILE A 75 31.80 15.53 26.31
C ILE A 75 32.83 16.66 26.32
N TYR A 76 34.12 16.33 26.24
CA TYR A 76 35.18 17.32 26.17
C TYR A 76 35.08 18.17 24.90
N ALA A 77 34.89 17.57 23.72
CA ALA A 77 34.63 18.30 22.48
C ALA A 77 33.45 19.27 22.62
N ARG A 78 32.35 18.81 23.25
CA ARG A 78 31.18 19.64 23.49
C ARG A 78 31.51 20.85 24.38
N LEU A 79 32.27 20.66 25.46
CA LEU A 79 32.68 21.75 26.37
C LEU A 79 33.62 22.77 25.69
N LEU A 80 34.46 22.31 24.76
CA LEU A 80 35.33 23.14 23.93
C LEU A 80 34.60 23.89 22.82
N GLY A 81 33.32 23.59 22.58
CA GLY A 81 32.52 24.21 21.52
C GLY A 81 32.75 23.61 20.12
N LEU A 82 33.38 22.45 20.03
CA LEU A 82 33.63 21.77 18.74
C LEU A 82 32.35 21.26 18.05
N PHE A 83 31.22 21.30 18.75
CA PHE A 83 29.89 20.98 18.22
C PHE A 83 28.93 22.19 18.21
N ASP A 84 29.45 23.42 18.35
CA ASP A 84 28.59 24.62 18.45
C ASP A 84 27.82 24.90 17.15
N THR A 85 28.36 24.48 16.00
CA THR A 85 27.69 24.59 14.71
C THR A 85 26.42 23.73 14.66
N GLU A 86 26.49 22.52 15.21
CA GLU A 86 25.39 21.55 15.16
C GLU A 86 24.43 21.64 16.35
N LEU A 87 24.96 21.97 17.54
CA LEU A 87 24.23 21.94 18.81
C LEU A 87 23.99 23.32 19.43
N GLY A 88 24.45 24.38 18.76
CA GLY A 88 24.45 25.73 19.31
C GLY A 88 25.51 25.92 20.40
N LYS A 89 25.85 27.17 20.69
CA LYS A 89 26.83 27.50 21.74
C LYS A 89 26.27 27.20 23.13
N LEU A 90 27.07 26.56 23.97
CA LEU A 90 26.73 26.40 25.38
C LEU A 90 26.90 27.71 26.14
N SER A 91 25.91 28.07 26.95
CA SER A 91 26.03 29.09 27.98
C SER A 91 26.95 28.63 29.12
N VAL A 92 27.35 29.56 30.00
CA VAL A 92 28.17 29.24 31.17
C VAL A 92 27.45 28.25 32.09
N ASP A 93 26.16 28.48 32.34
CA ASP A 93 25.34 27.63 33.21
C ASP A 93 25.18 26.22 32.62
N GLU A 94 25.04 26.09 31.30
CA GLU A 94 24.96 24.78 30.64
C GLU A 94 26.29 24.01 30.73
N LYS A 95 27.44 24.71 30.60
CA LYS A 95 28.76 24.09 30.79
C LYS A 95 28.92 23.60 32.23
N GLU A 96 28.53 24.40 33.21
CA GLU A 96 28.60 24.01 34.62
C GLU A 96 27.60 22.89 34.96
N ALA A 97 26.42 22.86 34.35
CA ALA A 97 25.47 21.76 34.50
C ALA A 97 26.04 20.44 33.96
N ILE A 98 26.74 20.46 32.81
CA ILE A 98 27.43 19.29 32.28
C ILE A 98 28.53 18.83 33.24
N LYS A 99 29.37 19.75 33.74
CA LYS A 99 30.42 19.41 34.71
C LYS A 99 29.85 18.81 35.99
N THR A 100 28.79 19.40 36.53
CA THR A 100 28.08 18.90 37.72
C THR A 100 27.58 17.47 37.50
N LYS A 101 27.00 17.19 36.33
CA LYS A 101 26.60 15.82 35.97
C LYS A 101 27.77 14.85 35.86
N ILE A 102 28.97 15.29 35.48
CA ILE A 102 30.15 14.40 35.43
C ILE A 102 30.64 14.08 36.85
N THR A 103 30.58 15.06 37.75
CA THR A 103 31.10 14.92 39.12
C THR A 103 30.13 14.25 40.09
N ASP A 104 28.84 14.21 39.75
CA ASP A 104 27.83 13.52 40.54
C ASP A 104 28.26 12.07 40.82
N SER A 105 28.25 11.65 42.09
CA SER A 105 28.68 10.33 42.59
C SER A 105 29.97 9.76 41.96
N ILE A 106 30.93 10.61 41.57
CA ILE A 106 32.17 10.15 40.94
C ILE A 106 33.04 9.31 41.88
N THR A 107 32.89 9.48 43.20
CA THR A 107 33.65 8.74 44.21
C THR A 107 33.20 7.28 44.38
N GLU A 108 32.09 6.86 43.78
CA GLU A 108 31.57 5.50 43.88
C GLU A 108 32.41 4.53 43.01
N CYS A 109 31.81 3.94 41.98
CA CYS A 109 32.45 2.89 41.17
C CYS A 109 32.70 3.34 39.71
N THR A 110 33.77 2.82 39.09
CA THR A 110 34.08 3.12 37.67
C THR A 110 32.99 2.66 36.70
N PRO A 111 32.34 1.49 36.86
CA PRO A 111 31.22 1.10 36.00
C PRO A 111 30.03 2.08 36.06
N GLY A 112 29.69 2.56 37.26
CA GLY A 112 28.64 3.56 37.47
C GLY A 112 29.01 4.92 36.86
N PHE A 113 30.25 5.37 37.03
CA PHE A 113 30.77 6.54 36.33
C PHE A 113 30.68 6.40 34.81
N HIS A 114 30.98 5.21 34.27
CA HIS A 114 30.85 4.94 32.84
C HIS A 114 29.39 5.00 32.36
N ASN A 115 28.43 4.47 33.12
CA ASN A 115 27.01 4.62 32.80
C ASN A 115 26.60 6.10 32.72
N ARG A 116 27.04 6.90 33.69
CA ARG A 116 26.73 8.34 33.74
C ARG A 116 27.34 9.09 32.55
N VAL A 117 28.60 8.82 32.22
CA VAL A 117 29.27 9.38 31.03
C VAL A 117 28.53 9.01 29.74
N ASN A 118 28.13 7.74 29.59
CA ASN A 118 27.37 7.29 28.42
C ASN A 118 26.04 8.02 28.30
N PHE A 119 25.34 8.22 29.42
CA PHE A 119 24.09 8.94 29.46
C PHE A 119 24.24 10.42 29.05
N ILE A 120 25.25 11.12 29.59
CA ILE A 120 25.54 12.52 29.22
C ILE A 120 25.86 12.62 27.73
N ALA A 121 26.75 11.76 27.22
CA ALA A 121 27.13 11.76 25.81
C ALA A 121 25.94 11.47 24.88
N LEU A 122 25.03 10.57 25.28
CA LEU A 122 23.81 10.27 24.54
C LEU A 122 22.87 11.48 24.45
N GLY A 123 22.85 12.31 25.49
CA GLY A 123 22.08 13.55 25.55
C GLY A 123 22.47 14.61 24.51
N PHE A 124 23.63 14.49 23.87
CA PHE A 124 24.02 15.40 22.80
C PHE A 124 23.40 15.07 21.45
N SER A 125 22.73 13.92 21.29
CA SER A 125 22.13 13.51 20.02
C SER A 125 21.17 14.56 19.43
N ILE A 126 21.20 14.72 18.10
CA ILE A 126 20.30 15.62 17.36
C ILE A 126 19.24 14.79 16.67
N SER A 127 17.99 15.17 16.88
CA SER A 127 16.83 14.56 16.22
C SER A 127 16.48 15.37 14.98
N ARG A 128 16.41 14.72 13.82
CA ARG A 128 16.13 15.39 12.54
C ARG A 128 14.99 14.75 11.77
N THR A 129 14.73 13.46 12.01
CA THR A 129 13.69 12.70 11.33
C THR A 129 12.54 12.37 12.27
N LEU A 130 11.38 12.01 11.73
CA LEU A 130 10.28 11.47 12.53
C LEU A 130 10.70 10.25 13.36
N THR A 131 11.57 9.39 12.82
CA THR A 131 12.07 8.20 13.56
C THR A 131 12.90 8.59 14.78
N ASP A 132 13.70 9.66 14.68
CA ASP A 132 14.47 10.19 15.82
C ASP A 132 13.52 10.81 16.87
N LEU A 133 12.50 11.55 16.44
CA LEU A 133 11.49 12.10 17.35
C LEU A 133 10.73 11.01 18.11
N LEU A 134 10.32 9.96 17.40
CA LEU A 134 9.69 8.80 18.02
C LEU A 134 10.63 8.16 19.05
N TYR A 135 11.92 8.04 18.73
CA TYR A 135 12.93 7.54 19.67
C TYR A 135 13.03 8.41 20.91
N ASP A 136 13.08 9.75 20.76
CA ASP A 136 13.18 10.69 21.88
C ASP A 136 12.03 10.56 22.86
N ILE A 137 10.82 10.32 22.33
CA ILE A 137 9.63 10.12 23.16
C ILE A 137 9.76 8.80 23.94
N ARG A 138 10.18 7.71 23.30
CA ARG A 138 10.40 6.43 24.00
C ARG A 138 11.49 6.54 25.05
N PHE A 139 12.59 7.22 24.73
CA PHE A 139 13.67 7.52 25.66
C PHE A 139 13.16 8.29 26.88
N GLY A 140 12.38 9.36 26.65
CA GLY A 140 11.79 10.17 27.71
C GLY A 140 10.78 9.41 28.58
N ILE A 141 10.01 8.48 28.00
CA ILE A 141 9.13 7.59 28.78
C ILE A 141 9.98 6.75 29.74
N VAL A 142 11.02 6.08 29.25
CA VAL A 142 11.89 5.22 30.08
C VAL A 142 12.57 6.05 31.17
N GLU A 143 13.12 7.21 30.82
CA GLU A 143 13.73 8.14 31.77
C GLU A 143 12.74 8.53 32.87
N ALA A 144 11.54 9.01 32.51
CA ALA A 144 10.51 9.38 33.47
C ALA A 144 10.05 8.19 34.34
N THR A 145 10.00 6.97 33.78
CA THR A 145 9.69 5.76 34.52
C THR A 145 10.74 5.47 35.60
N VAL A 146 12.03 5.63 35.31
CA VAL A 146 13.09 5.44 36.31
C VAL A 146 12.91 6.41 37.49
N TYR A 147 12.70 7.69 37.19
CA TYR A 147 12.50 8.73 38.21
C TYR A 147 11.23 8.53 39.05
N GLY A 148 10.18 7.91 38.49
CA GLY A 148 8.95 7.59 39.20
C GLY A 148 9.03 6.31 40.05
N ALA A 149 9.88 5.35 39.65
CA ALA A 149 9.99 4.05 40.30
C ALA A 149 10.97 4.02 41.49
N ILE A 150 11.83 5.03 41.65
CA ILE A 150 12.87 5.09 42.68
C ILE A 150 12.60 6.29 43.61
N PRO A 151 12.49 6.09 44.95
CA PRO A 151 12.38 7.19 45.91
C PRO A 151 13.52 8.20 45.77
N ARG A 152 13.24 9.49 45.91
CA ARG A 152 14.26 10.56 45.82
C ARG A 152 15.32 10.34 46.91
N GLY A 153 16.59 10.15 46.52
CA GLY A 153 17.70 10.06 47.48
C GLY A 153 19.04 9.59 46.91
N SER A 154 19.04 8.78 45.85
CA SER A 154 20.21 8.39 45.06
C SER A 154 19.69 7.43 43.99
N ILE A 155 19.53 7.88 42.76
CA ILE A 155 19.18 6.94 41.68
C ILE A 155 20.41 6.09 41.45
N ASP A 156 20.33 4.82 41.87
CA ASP A 156 21.34 3.83 41.54
C ASP A 156 21.51 3.81 40.00
N VAL A 157 22.68 4.25 39.55
CA VAL A 157 23.06 4.33 38.13
C VAL A 157 22.99 2.96 37.45
N HIS A 158 23.08 1.87 38.20
CA HIS A 158 22.91 0.51 37.72
C HIS A 158 21.43 0.16 37.54
N VAL A 159 20.56 0.55 38.47
CA VAL A 159 19.10 0.45 38.26
C VAL A 159 18.68 1.26 37.03
N HIS A 160 19.17 2.50 36.91
CA HIS A 160 18.90 3.34 35.75
C HIS A 160 19.35 2.66 34.45
N ASN A 161 20.59 2.15 34.38
CA ASN A 161 21.06 1.40 33.21
C ASN A 161 20.23 0.14 32.93
N ASN A 162 19.73 -0.54 33.96
CA ASN A 162 18.90 -1.73 33.80
C ASN A 162 17.54 -1.45 33.15
N PHE A 163 16.89 -0.34 33.50
CA PHE A 163 15.69 0.10 32.80
C PHE A 163 15.96 0.30 31.30
N PHE A 164 17.05 0.97 30.94
CA PHE A 164 17.42 1.21 29.55
C PHE A 164 17.84 -0.08 28.82
N THR A 165 18.51 -1.00 29.50
CA THR A 165 18.90 -2.30 28.92
C THR A 165 17.67 -3.14 28.61
N ILE A 166 16.74 -3.28 29.56
CA ILE A 166 15.48 -4.02 29.35
C ILE A 166 14.62 -3.35 28.29
N ALA A 167 14.49 -2.02 28.32
CA ALA A 167 13.72 -1.31 27.30
C ALA A 167 14.37 -1.41 25.91
N SER A 168 15.69 -1.59 25.79
CA SER A 168 16.35 -1.81 24.50
C SER A 168 15.89 -3.10 23.80
N GLU A 169 15.54 -4.13 24.57
CA GLU A 169 15.03 -5.40 24.04
C GLU A 169 13.58 -5.29 23.54
N LEU A 170 12.81 -4.34 24.08
CA LEU A 170 11.36 -4.30 23.93
C LEU A 170 10.88 -3.11 23.08
N TYR A 171 11.42 -1.93 23.32
CA TYR A 171 10.87 -0.65 22.85
C TYR A 171 11.80 0.11 21.90
N GLY A 172 12.84 -0.53 21.38
CA GLY A 172 13.70 0.08 20.36
C GLY A 172 14.39 1.35 20.85
N ILE A 173 15.07 1.24 21.99
CA ILE A 173 15.96 2.28 22.53
C ILE A 173 17.40 1.76 22.61
N TYR A 174 18.39 2.65 22.69
CA TYR A 174 19.77 2.23 22.94
C TYR A 174 19.99 1.97 24.43
N PRO A 175 20.66 0.86 24.79
CA PRO A 175 21.10 0.64 26.16
C PRO A 175 22.20 1.64 26.50
N ILE A 176 22.29 2.03 27.78
CA ILE A 176 23.35 2.93 28.25
C ILE A 176 24.68 2.16 28.35
N ASN A 177 24.66 0.93 28.89
CA ASN A 177 25.79 0.03 28.99
C ASN A 177 25.31 -1.44 29.12
N ARG A 178 25.33 -2.21 28.03
CA ARG A 178 24.83 -3.60 28.02
C ARG A 178 25.58 -4.56 28.92
N GLU A 179 26.86 -4.30 29.11
CA GLU A 179 27.77 -5.20 29.82
C GLU A 179 28.15 -4.56 31.16
N ASP A 180 27.21 -3.83 31.76
CA ASP A 180 27.26 -3.50 33.17
C ASP A 180 27.10 -4.79 33.98
N VAL A 181 27.95 -4.97 34.97
CA VAL A 181 28.00 -6.19 35.79
C VAL A 181 27.00 -6.14 36.95
N TYR A 182 26.46 -4.96 37.24
CA TYR A 182 25.52 -4.74 38.32
C TYR A 182 24.10 -4.58 37.79
N SER A 183 23.15 -5.28 38.40
CA SER A 183 21.74 -5.19 38.06
C SER A 183 20.95 -4.19 38.93
N GLY A 184 21.56 -3.64 39.97
CA GLY A 184 20.85 -2.85 40.99
C GLY A 184 19.79 -3.66 41.75
N GLU A 185 19.03 -2.97 42.59
CA GLU A 185 18.08 -3.59 43.55
C GLU A 185 16.69 -3.92 42.96
N VAL A 186 16.34 -3.33 41.82
CA VAL A 186 15.01 -3.54 41.20
C VAL A 186 15.05 -4.74 40.26
N SER A 187 14.21 -5.73 40.53
CA SER A 187 14.14 -6.94 39.69
C SER A 187 13.67 -6.64 38.26
N SER A 188 14.20 -7.39 37.29
CA SER A 188 13.83 -7.27 35.87
C SER A 188 12.34 -7.51 35.61
N VAL A 189 11.68 -8.32 36.44
CA VAL A 189 10.22 -8.57 36.33
C VAL A 189 9.43 -7.31 36.64
N VAL A 190 9.80 -6.62 37.72
CA VAL A 190 9.18 -5.33 38.10
C VAL A 190 9.44 -4.29 37.02
N ILE A 191 10.68 -4.16 36.53
CA ILE A 191 11.03 -3.22 35.46
C ILE A 191 10.18 -3.47 34.20
N ARG A 192 10.06 -4.73 33.75
CA ARG A 192 9.25 -5.08 32.57
C ARG A 192 7.78 -4.73 32.77
N ALA A 193 7.22 -5.00 33.96
CA ALA A 193 5.82 -4.70 34.26
C ALA A 193 5.56 -3.18 34.28
N THR A 194 6.45 -2.41 34.94
CA THR A 194 6.33 -0.94 35.00
C THR A 194 6.46 -0.32 33.61
N LEU A 195 7.50 -0.69 32.85
CA LEU A 195 7.68 -0.20 31.48
C LEU A 195 6.48 -0.54 30.59
N LYS A 196 5.93 -1.75 30.70
CA LYS A 196 4.73 -2.13 29.95
C LYS A 196 3.57 -1.19 30.24
N SER A 197 3.26 -0.95 31.51
CA SER A 197 2.17 -0.05 31.93
C SER A 197 2.39 1.38 31.43
N GLU A 198 3.63 1.86 31.48
CA GLU A 198 3.98 3.22 31.09
C GLU A 198 3.86 3.41 29.57
N PHE A 199 4.32 2.44 28.78
CA PHE A 199 4.19 2.50 27.32
C PHE A 199 2.74 2.33 26.86
N GLU A 200 1.97 1.43 27.48
CA GLU A 200 0.55 1.24 27.16
C GLU A 200 -0.31 2.48 27.49
N SER A 201 0.13 3.32 28.43
CA SER A 201 -0.56 4.56 28.78
C SER A 201 -0.03 5.80 28.06
N LYS A 202 1.27 5.90 27.79
CA LYS A 202 1.91 7.12 27.26
C LYS A 202 2.33 7.06 25.81
N TYR A 203 2.42 5.88 25.19
CA TYR A 203 2.87 5.71 23.80
C TYR A 203 1.73 5.30 22.86
N VAL A 204 0.54 5.86 23.09
CA VAL A 204 -0.69 5.65 22.31
C VAL A 204 -0.96 6.82 21.35
N PRO A 205 -1.74 6.64 20.27
CA PRO A 205 -1.77 7.59 19.15
C PRO A 205 -1.99 9.07 19.51
N HIS A 206 -2.94 9.38 20.40
CA HIS A 206 -3.27 10.76 20.76
C HIS A 206 -2.14 11.43 21.57
N ILE A 207 -1.64 10.76 22.61
CA ILE A 207 -0.51 11.27 23.41
C ILE A 207 0.76 11.34 22.57
N LEU A 208 1.00 10.34 21.71
CA LEU A 208 2.15 10.30 20.84
C LEU A 208 2.13 11.43 19.80
N PHE A 209 0.96 11.75 19.24
CA PHE A 209 0.78 12.88 18.33
C PHE A 209 1.11 14.22 19.01
N ASP A 210 0.55 14.45 20.20
CA ASP A 210 0.82 15.67 20.96
C ASP A 210 2.30 15.78 21.37
N SER A 211 2.88 14.67 21.81
CA SER A 211 4.32 14.60 22.13
C SER A 211 5.19 14.90 20.92
N LEU A 212 4.84 14.42 19.73
CA LEU A 212 5.57 14.73 18.50
C LEU A 212 5.51 16.23 18.18
N ILE A 213 4.35 16.87 18.31
CA ILE A 213 4.19 18.32 18.09
C ILE A 213 5.05 19.12 19.06
N GLU A 214 5.07 18.74 20.34
CA GLU A 214 5.91 19.39 21.35
C GLU A 214 7.40 19.25 20.96
N ARG A 215 7.84 18.06 20.57
CA ARG A 215 9.22 17.82 20.14
C ARG A 215 9.58 18.61 18.88
N MET A 216 8.68 18.69 17.89
CA MET A 216 8.87 19.52 16.70
C MET A 216 9.03 21.00 17.08
N THR A 217 8.19 21.50 17.98
CA THR A 217 8.27 22.88 18.48
C THR A 217 9.62 23.15 19.15
N ASN A 218 10.11 22.21 19.95
CA ASN A 218 11.42 22.29 20.61
C ASN A 218 12.61 22.25 19.65
N ILE A 219 12.50 21.58 18.50
CA ILE A 219 13.54 21.64 17.46
C ILE A 219 13.49 22.99 16.75
N LEU A 220 12.29 23.46 16.40
CA LEU A 220 12.11 24.74 15.74
C LEU A 220 12.62 25.92 16.60
N SER A 221 12.48 25.85 17.91
CA SER A 221 12.99 26.90 18.80
C SER A 221 14.52 27.03 18.76
N ARG A 222 15.24 25.93 18.52
CA ARG A 222 16.71 25.94 18.36
C ARG A 222 17.16 26.67 17.10
N VAL A 223 16.31 26.73 16.08
CA VAL A 223 16.57 27.51 14.85
C VAL A 223 15.93 28.90 14.88
N GLY A 224 15.39 29.33 16.03
CA GLY A 224 14.91 30.69 16.28
C GLY A 224 13.40 30.89 16.24
N TYR A 225 12.59 29.83 16.12
CA TYR A 225 11.13 29.96 16.20
C TYR A 225 10.67 30.23 17.63
N THR A 226 9.87 31.27 17.82
CA THR A 226 9.44 31.72 19.16
C THR A 226 7.93 32.03 19.22
N GLY A 227 7.14 31.35 18.39
CA GLY A 227 5.69 31.52 18.31
C GLY A 227 5.26 32.66 17.38
N LYS A 228 3.98 33.05 17.46
CA LYS A 228 3.44 34.19 16.73
C LYS A 228 4.16 35.50 17.07
N LYS A 229 4.52 36.27 16.05
CA LYS A 229 5.21 37.57 16.17
C LYS A 229 4.56 38.65 15.31
N LYS A 230 5.07 39.87 15.47
CA LYS A 230 4.70 41.02 14.63
C LYS A 230 5.33 40.85 13.23
N PRO A 231 4.72 41.44 12.18
CA PRO A 231 5.30 41.47 10.84
C PRO A 231 6.74 41.99 10.85
N GLY A 232 7.61 41.36 10.04
CA GLY A 232 9.03 41.73 9.93
C GLY A 232 9.93 41.23 11.06
N PHE A 233 9.40 40.53 12.08
CA PHE A 233 10.24 39.94 13.13
C PHE A 233 11.06 38.76 12.61
N TYR A 234 10.43 37.84 11.88
CA TYR A 234 11.12 36.71 11.28
C TYR A 234 11.78 37.13 9.97
N THR A 235 13.09 36.93 9.89
CA THR A 235 13.89 37.17 8.69
C THR A 235 13.78 36.01 7.71
N HIS A 236 14.15 36.25 6.45
CA HIS A 236 14.22 35.21 5.42
C HIS A 236 15.06 34.01 5.80
N ASP A 237 16.23 34.25 6.37
CA ASP A 237 17.12 33.19 6.84
C ASP A 237 16.45 32.31 7.92
N GLN A 238 15.68 32.92 8.83
CA GLN A 238 14.99 32.17 9.89
C GLN A 238 13.87 31.30 9.35
N TYR A 239 12.97 31.83 8.52
CA TYR A 239 11.89 30.99 8.01
C TYR A 239 12.37 29.94 7.00
N SER A 240 13.48 30.17 6.29
CA SER A 240 14.17 29.12 5.52
C SER A 240 14.60 27.96 6.43
N LYS A 241 15.21 28.25 7.58
CA LYS A 241 15.59 27.21 8.55
C LYS A 241 14.38 26.48 9.13
N PHE A 242 13.25 27.17 9.30
CA PHE A 242 12.02 26.54 9.78
C PHE A 242 11.50 25.51 8.77
N ILE A 243 11.44 25.87 7.49
CA ILE A 243 10.96 24.94 6.45
C ILE A 243 11.94 23.80 6.26
N ASP A 244 13.25 24.06 6.19
CA ASP A 244 14.28 23.01 6.08
C ASP A 244 14.17 22.01 7.23
N THR A 245 13.92 22.50 8.45
CA THR A 245 13.72 21.66 9.63
C THR A 245 12.48 20.77 9.50
N LEU A 246 11.35 21.32 9.05
CA LEU A 246 10.12 20.57 8.86
C LEU A 246 10.24 19.56 7.72
N GLU A 247 10.88 19.93 6.61
CA GLU A 247 11.15 19.03 5.47
C GLU A 247 12.06 17.86 5.86
N MET A 248 13.05 18.06 6.73
CA MET A 248 13.84 16.96 7.29
C MET A 248 12.99 15.98 8.12
N ILE A 249 12.03 16.49 8.89
CA ILE A 249 11.16 15.68 9.76
C ILE A 249 10.13 14.91 8.94
N PHE A 250 9.49 15.58 7.98
CA PHE A 250 8.48 14.98 7.12
C PHE A 250 9.06 14.20 5.93
N GLU A 251 10.33 14.41 5.61
CA GLU A 251 11.05 13.77 4.49
C GLU A 251 10.38 14.03 3.13
N ILE A 252 9.74 15.20 3.00
CA ILE A 252 9.09 15.69 1.78
C ILE A 252 9.36 17.18 1.64
N ARG A 253 9.21 17.69 0.41
CA ARG A 253 9.15 19.13 0.19
C ARG A 253 7.80 19.68 0.65
N LEU A 254 7.83 20.82 1.33
CA LEU A 254 6.63 21.50 1.81
C LEU A 254 6.37 22.76 0.99
N ASN A 255 5.09 23.10 0.81
CA ASN A 255 4.70 24.35 0.20
C ASN A 255 4.79 25.49 1.26
N PRO A 256 5.68 26.50 1.10
CA PRO A 256 5.80 27.59 2.06
C PRO A 256 4.49 28.34 2.31
N GLU A 257 3.64 28.47 1.29
CA GLU A 257 2.36 29.19 1.38
C GLU A 257 1.36 28.50 2.33
N GLU A 258 1.45 27.18 2.46
CA GLU A 258 0.60 26.40 3.37
C GLU A 258 1.16 26.38 4.79
N ILE A 259 2.49 26.45 4.93
CA ILE A 259 3.21 26.31 6.20
C ILE A 259 3.34 27.63 6.95
N PHE A 260 3.36 28.77 6.27
CA PHE A 260 3.51 30.07 6.91
C PHE A 260 2.19 30.84 7.00
N CYS A 261 1.92 31.39 8.19
CA CYS A 261 0.95 32.45 8.33
C CYS A 261 1.61 33.77 7.94
N THR A 262 1.07 34.45 6.92
CA THR A 262 1.55 35.75 6.47
C THR A 262 0.58 36.87 6.83
N ASN A 263 1.08 38.10 6.92
CA ASN A 263 0.23 39.29 6.98
C ASN A 263 -0.15 39.76 5.56
N GLY A 264 -0.93 40.84 5.44
CA GLY A 264 -1.34 41.41 4.14
C GLY A 264 -0.19 41.89 3.24
N ASP A 265 1.01 42.07 3.80
CA ASP A 265 2.21 42.47 3.06
C ASP A 265 3.12 41.28 2.71
N GLY A 266 2.68 40.04 2.99
CA GLY A 266 3.44 38.82 2.74
C GLY A 266 4.51 38.48 3.79
N ASN A 267 4.63 39.26 4.88
CA ASN A 267 5.57 38.96 5.96
C ASN A 267 5.10 37.77 6.79
N VAL A 268 6.00 36.81 7.04
CA VAL A 268 5.75 35.67 7.93
C VAL A 268 5.59 36.14 9.37
N ILE A 269 4.44 35.83 9.98
CA ILE A 269 4.12 36.17 11.38
C ILE A 269 4.07 34.94 12.29
N ASP A 270 3.83 33.75 11.74
CA ASP A 270 3.81 32.49 12.49
C ASP A 270 3.91 31.28 11.54
N LEU A 271 4.02 30.09 12.13
CA LEU A 271 3.78 28.83 11.46
C LEU A 271 2.29 28.49 11.48
N ASN A 272 1.78 27.96 10.37
CA ASN A 272 0.45 27.39 10.28
C ASN A 272 0.43 26.01 10.95
N TRP A 273 0.34 26.00 12.28
CA TRP A 273 0.31 24.78 13.07
C TRP A 273 -0.86 23.86 12.70
N THR A 274 -1.97 24.40 12.20
CA THR A 274 -3.07 23.57 11.71
C THR A 274 -2.64 22.73 10.51
N ALA A 275 -1.98 23.34 9.51
CA ALA A 275 -1.44 22.61 8.36
C ALA A 275 -0.35 21.62 8.77
N ILE A 276 0.59 22.02 9.64
CA ILE A 276 1.67 21.15 10.14
C ILE A 276 1.10 19.92 10.88
N LYS A 277 0.11 20.11 11.75
CA LYS A 277 -0.56 19.02 12.48
C LYS A 277 -1.28 18.07 11.53
N LYS A 278 -1.99 18.59 10.52
CA LYS A 278 -2.61 17.79 9.47
C LYS A 278 -1.57 16.97 8.72
N GLN A 279 -0.46 17.59 8.30
CA GLN A 279 0.63 16.91 7.60
C GLN A 279 1.27 15.81 8.43
N LEU A 280 1.48 16.04 9.73
CA LEU A 280 1.98 15.02 10.66
C LEU A 280 1.02 13.84 10.79
N LEU A 281 -0.27 14.12 10.95
CA LEU A 281 -1.29 13.07 11.05
C LEU A 281 -1.36 12.25 9.75
N CYS A 282 -1.30 12.92 8.59
CA CYS A 282 -1.19 12.25 7.29
C CYS A 282 0.02 11.32 7.22
N LYS A 283 1.22 11.81 7.55
CA LYS A 283 2.44 11.00 7.54
C LYS A 283 2.31 9.79 8.46
N LEU A 284 1.82 9.98 9.68
CA LEU A 284 1.66 8.90 10.66
C LEU A 284 0.68 7.81 10.19
N ILE A 285 -0.41 8.17 9.53
CA ILE A 285 -1.42 7.22 9.03
C ILE A 285 -0.97 6.55 7.74
N LEU A 286 -0.65 7.35 6.72
CA LEU A 286 -0.37 6.86 5.37
C LEU A 286 0.88 5.98 5.36
N GLU A 287 1.87 6.34 6.18
CA GLU A 287 3.06 5.54 6.34
C GLU A 287 2.91 4.41 7.38
N LYS A 288 1.71 4.15 7.89
CA LYS A 288 1.40 3.02 8.79
C LYS A 288 2.18 3.05 10.11
N TYR A 289 2.46 4.24 10.67
CA TYR A 289 2.89 4.38 12.07
C TYR A 289 1.70 4.18 13.00
N PHE A 290 0.54 4.77 12.67
CA PHE A 290 -0.72 4.53 13.33
C PHE A 290 -1.56 3.58 12.50
N PHE A 291 -2.23 2.64 13.16
CA PHE A 291 -3.24 1.82 12.50
C PHE A 291 -4.49 2.66 12.28
N ILE A 292 -5.12 2.48 11.12
CA ILE A 292 -6.42 3.09 10.88
C ILE A 292 -7.42 2.36 11.79
N THR A 293 -8.09 3.10 12.64
CA THR A 293 -9.16 2.58 13.50
C THR A 293 -10.43 3.38 13.25
N ALA A 294 -11.60 2.80 13.51
CA ALA A 294 -12.86 3.53 13.43
C ALA A 294 -12.83 4.83 14.25
N LYS A 295 -12.24 4.79 15.45
CA LYS A 295 -12.06 5.99 16.31
C LYS A 295 -11.19 7.05 15.65
N LEU A 296 -10.07 6.65 15.04
CA LEU A 296 -9.17 7.59 14.37
C LEU A 296 -9.83 8.24 13.15
N LEU A 297 -10.62 7.49 12.39
CA LEU A 297 -11.37 8.04 11.24
C LEU A 297 -12.42 9.09 11.64
N VAL A 298 -13.07 8.91 12.80
CA VAL A 298 -13.97 9.93 13.34
C VAL A 298 -13.20 11.21 13.71
N VAL A 299 -12.01 11.07 14.31
CA VAL A 299 -11.14 12.21 14.61
C VAL A 299 -10.69 12.90 13.32
N ILE A 300 -10.36 12.16 12.27
CA ILE A 300 -9.97 12.72 10.97
C ILE A 300 -11.13 13.54 10.38
N ASP A 301 -12.36 13.02 10.39
CA ASP A 301 -13.53 13.76 9.89
C ASP A 301 -13.73 15.08 10.67
N ALA A 302 -13.55 15.06 11.99
CA ALA A 302 -13.63 16.26 12.84
C ALA A 302 -12.49 17.26 12.63
N VAL A 303 -11.24 16.79 12.46
CA VAL A 303 -10.03 17.63 12.35
C VAL A 303 -9.90 18.25 10.96
N PHE A 304 -10.20 17.49 9.91
CA PHE A 304 -10.05 17.97 8.54
C PHE A 304 -11.29 18.73 8.04
N GLY A 305 -12.49 18.43 8.55
CA GLY A 305 -13.71 19.17 8.21
C GLY A 305 -13.93 19.21 6.69
N ALA A 306 -13.90 20.41 6.10
CA ALA A 306 -14.04 20.59 4.65
C ALA A 306 -12.85 20.05 3.83
N GLU A 307 -11.65 19.98 4.41
CA GLU A 307 -10.43 19.51 3.73
C GLU A 307 -10.28 17.98 3.75
N LYS A 308 -11.25 17.24 4.28
CA LYS A 308 -11.17 15.78 4.38
C LYS A 308 -10.97 15.10 3.02
N ALA A 309 -11.49 15.68 1.93
CA ALA A 309 -11.26 15.17 0.59
C ALA A 309 -9.76 15.20 0.23
N ALA A 310 -9.03 16.26 0.60
CA ALA A 310 -7.61 16.38 0.35
C ALA A 310 -6.82 15.29 1.10
N PHE A 311 -7.17 15.02 2.36
CA PHE A 311 -6.58 13.91 3.14
C PHE A 311 -6.71 12.57 2.42
N PHE A 312 -7.92 12.23 1.95
CA PHE A 312 -8.15 10.95 1.26
C PHE A 312 -7.49 10.85 -0.12
N LYS A 313 -7.04 11.97 -0.71
CA LYS A 313 -6.26 12.00 -1.97
C LYS A 313 -4.75 11.94 -1.74
N GLN A 314 -4.27 12.15 -0.51
CA GLN A 314 -2.86 11.98 -0.22
C GLN A 314 -2.47 10.51 -0.27
N THR A 315 -1.23 10.24 -0.66
CA THR A 315 -0.69 8.89 -0.77
C THR A 315 0.59 8.72 0.02
N ASN A 316 0.84 7.50 0.47
CA ASN A 316 2.15 7.12 0.99
C ASN A 316 3.19 6.93 -0.14
N THR A 317 4.39 6.49 0.22
CA THR A 317 5.49 6.20 -0.73
C THR A 317 5.19 5.07 -1.71
N GLU A 318 4.21 4.22 -1.42
CA GLU A 318 3.72 3.15 -2.32
C GLU A 318 2.58 3.66 -3.24
N GLY A 319 2.20 4.94 -3.12
CA GLY A 319 1.07 5.52 -3.85
C GLY A 319 -0.29 5.13 -3.27
N TRP A 320 -0.35 4.57 -2.06
CA TRP A 320 -1.60 4.14 -1.45
C TRP A 320 -2.26 5.29 -0.71
N ASN A 321 -3.52 5.55 -1.01
CA ASN A 321 -4.35 6.45 -0.24
C ASN A 321 -4.99 5.75 0.98
N CYS A 322 -5.67 6.53 1.82
CA CYS A 322 -6.31 6.02 3.04
C CYS A 322 -7.32 4.88 2.76
N LEU A 323 -8.08 4.97 1.66
CA LEU A 323 -9.02 3.91 1.26
C LEU A 323 -8.29 2.60 0.92
N MET A 324 -7.20 2.66 0.15
CA MET A 324 -6.39 1.49 -0.19
C MET A 324 -5.80 0.82 1.05
N ILE A 325 -5.34 1.62 2.04
CA ILE A 325 -4.83 1.10 3.31
C ILE A 325 -5.95 0.42 4.10
N ALA A 326 -7.12 1.06 4.26
CA ALA A 326 -8.27 0.49 4.96
C ALA A 326 -8.76 -0.83 4.32
N VAL A 327 -8.74 -0.90 2.99
CA VAL A 327 -9.06 -2.11 2.22
C VAL A 327 -8.03 -3.22 2.46
N ALA A 328 -6.74 -2.89 2.48
CA ALA A 328 -5.69 -3.85 2.74
C ALA A 328 -5.76 -4.44 4.17
N GLU A 329 -6.12 -3.63 5.16
CA GLU A 329 -6.21 -4.03 6.58
C GLU A 329 -7.41 -4.95 6.88
N GLN A 330 -8.45 -4.94 6.06
CA GLN A 330 -9.61 -5.86 6.13
C GLN A 330 -10.40 -5.82 7.45
N GLN A 331 -10.27 -4.74 8.22
CA GLN A 331 -11.06 -4.52 9.42
C GLN A 331 -12.46 -4.00 9.06
N VAL A 332 -13.50 -4.75 9.44
CA VAL A 332 -14.89 -4.49 9.01
C VAL A 332 -15.39 -3.13 9.49
N ASP A 333 -15.09 -2.78 10.73
CA ASP A 333 -15.42 -1.50 11.36
C ASP A 333 -14.67 -0.35 10.69
N VAL A 334 -13.38 -0.50 10.44
CA VAL A 334 -12.55 0.50 9.74
C VAL A 334 -13.09 0.77 8.33
N LEU A 335 -13.42 -0.27 7.57
CA LEU A 335 -14.01 -0.13 6.24
C LEU A 335 -15.39 0.54 6.29
N GLN A 336 -16.23 0.17 7.25
CA GLN A 336 -17.54 0.80 7.44
C GLN A 336 -17.41 2.29 7.75
N THR A 337 -16.53 2.67 8.69
CA THR A 337 -16.29 4.08 9.02
C THR A 337 -15.67 4.83 7.84
N THR A 338 -14.73 4.21 7.11
CA THR A 338 -14.13 4.80 5.90
C THR A 338 -15.20 5.13 4.87
N PHE A 339 -16.10 4.19 4.58
CA PHE A 339 -17.20 4.44 3.65
C PHE A 339 -18.22 5.47 4.15
N ALA A 340 -18.45 5.54 5.46
CA ALA A 340 -19.30 6.58 6.05
C ALA A 340 -18.69 7.97 5.83
N VAL A 341 -17.39 8.14 6.10
CA VAL A 341 -16.68 9.41 5.86
C VAL A 341 -16.69 9.77 4.37
N LEU A 342 -16.39 8.80 3.48
CA LEU A 342 -16.41 9.00 2.03
C LEU A 342 -17.82 9.37 1.52
N SER A 343 -18.89 8.86 2.12
CA SER A 343 -20.26 9.14 1.69
C SER A 343 -20.62 10.62 1.81
N GLY A 344 -20.03 11.34 2.77
CA GLY A 344 -20.20 12.78 2.96
C GLY A 344 -19.36 13.66 2.03
N LEU A 345 -18.59 13.10 1.10
CA LEU A 345 -17.81 13.86 0.12
C LEU A 345 -18.62 14.20 -1.13
N SER A 346 -18.15 15.20 -1.88
CA SER A 346 -18.68 15.50 -3.22
C SER A 346 -18.48 14.32 -4.18
N SER A 347 -19.31 14.21 -5.21
CA SER A 347 -19.16 13.15 -6.22
C SER A 347 -17.80 13.19 -6.92
N GLN A 348 -17.29 14.40 -7.23
CA GLN A 348 -15.99 14.59 -7.86
C GLN A 348 -14.84 14.12 -6.96
N ASP A 349 -14.90 14.41 -5.66
CA ASP A 349 -13.89 13.94 -4.72
C ASP A 349 -13.88 12.42 -4.62
N LYS A 350 -15.06 11.79 -4.50
CA LYS A 350 -15.21 10.34 -4.51
C LYS A 350 -14.54 9.74 -5.75
N ILE A 351 -14.90 10.23 -6.94
CA ILE A 351 -14.33 9.75 -8.21
C ILE A 351 -12.80 9.82 -8.18
N SER A 352 -12.25 10.98 -7.80
CA SER A 352 -10.79 11.15 -7.75
C SER A 352 -10.09 10.20 -6.77
N ILE A 353 -10.69 9.89 -5.63
CA ILE A 353 -10.14 8.97 -4.62
C ILE A 353 -10.18 7.52 -5.13
N PHE A 354 -11.28 7.12 -5.78
CA PHE A 354 -11.45 5.76 -6.32
C PHE A 354 -10.59 5.49 -7.57
N LYS A 355 -10.38 6.50 -8.43
CA LYS A 355 -9.52 6.41 -9.62
C LYS A 355 -8.03 6.51 -9.32
N GLN A 356 -7.66 6.92 -8.11
CA GLN A 356 -6.26 7.04 -7.73
C GLN A 356 -5.54 5.70 -7.83
N VAL A 357 -4.27 5.75 -8.21
CA VAL A 357 -3.46 4.57 -8.52
C VAL A 357 -2.21 4.53 -7.64
N SER A 358 -1.80 3.34 -7.24
CA SER A 358 -0.54 3.12 -6.54
C SER A 358 0.67 3.33 -7.48
N VAL A 359 1.88 3.28 -6.93
CA VAL A 359 3.14 3.29 -7.73
C VAL A 359 3.17 2.14 -8.75
N GLU A 360 2.52 1.01 -8.45
CA GLU A 360 2.38 -0.13 -9.36
C GLU A 360 1.26 0.07 -10.39
N GLY A 361 0.57 1.21 -10.40
CA GLY A 361 -0.61 1.47 -11.25
C GLY A 361 -1.88 0.77 -10.75
N SER A 362 -1.89 0.23 -9.53
CA SER A 362 -3.02 -0.51 -8.98
C SER A 362 -4.03 0.41 -8.31
N ASN A 363 -5.31 0.32 -8.67
CA ASN A 363 -6.39 1.01 -7.95
C ASN A 363 -6.87 0.21 -6.72
N CYS A 364 -7.86 0.75 -6.00
CA CYS A 364 -8.35 0.15 -4.76
C CYS A 364 -8.90 -1.28 -4.94
N LEU A 365 -9.50 -1.63 -6.08
CA LEU A 365 -9.99 -2.99 -6.35
C LEU A 365 -8.83 -3.97 -6.50
N MET A 366 -7.79 -3.58 -7.23
CA MET A 366 -6.60 -4.40 -7.41
C MET A 366 -5.88 -4.64 -6.09
N VAL A 367 -5.75 -3.59 -5.26
CA VAL A 367 -5.20 -3.72 -3.90
C VAL A 367 -6.06 -4.68 -3.07
N ALA A 368 -7.39 -4.56 -3.11
CA ALA A 368 -8.29 -5.45 -2.39
C ALA A 368 -8.09 -6.92 -2.76
N ILE A 369 -8.03 -7.22 -4.05
CA ILE A 369 -7.84 -8.59 -4.56
C ILE A 369 -6.49 -9.14 -4.13
N SER A 370 -5.40 -8.38 -4.33
CA SER A 370 -4.04 -8.79 -3.95
C SER A 370 -3.89 -9.07 -2.46
N GLN A 371 -4.62 -8.32 -1.63
CA GLN A 371 -4.64 -8.52 -0.18
C GLN A 371 -5.65 -9.58 0.28
N LYS A 372 -6.38 -10.21 -0.65
CA LYS A 372 -7.42 -11.20 -0.34
C LYS A 372 -8.58 -10.60 0.49
N ALA A 373 -8.87 -9.32 0.31
CA ALA A 373 -10.00 -8.63 0.93
C ALA A 373 -11.33 -9.01 0.29
N ASP A 374 -12.42 -8.96 1.06
CA ASP A 374 -13.78 -9.02 0.50
C ASP A 374 -14.10 -7.70 -0.20
N ILE A 375 -14.39 -7.79 -1.51
CA ILE A 375 -14.66 -6.62 -2.35
C ILE A 375 -16.15 -6.27 -2.44
N SER A 376 -17.05 -7.05 -1.84
CA SER A 376 -18.50 -6.91 -2.03
C SER A 376 -18.99 -5.50 -1.66
N LYS A 377 -18.61 -5.00 -0.48
CA LYS A 377 -18.94 -3.64 -0.03
C LYS A 377 -18.25 -2.56 -0.86
N LEU A 378 -17.04 -2.84 -1.36
CA LEU A 378 -16.29 -1.90 -2.19
C LEU A 378 -16.99 -1.72 -3.56
N LEU A 379 -17.43 -2.82 -4.17
CA LEU A 379 -18.21 -2.81 -5.41
C LEU A 379 -19.57 -2.11 -5.24
N GLU A 380 -20.27 -2.33 -4.13
CA GLU A 380 -21.50 -1.60 -3.82
C GLU A 380 -21.29 -0.08 -3.81
N LYS A 381 -20.15 0.39 -3.32
CA LYS A 381 -19.83 1.83 -3.30
C LYS A 381 -19.40 2.36 -4.67
N ILE A 382 -18.66 1.57 -5.45
CA ILE A 382 -18.29 1.93 -6.83
C ILE A 382 -19.56 2.02 -7.70
N ASN A 383 -20.55 1.15 -7.49
CA ASN A 383 -21.82 1.18 -8.22
C ASN A 383 -22.62 2.48 -8.06
N LEU A 384 -22.32 3.30 -7.05
CA LEU A 384 -22.93 4.61 -6.85
C LEU A 384 -22.26 5.73 -7.67
N LEU A 385 -21.13 5.47 -8.33
CA LEU A 385 -20.43 6.42 -9.18
C LEU A 385 -21.07 6.48 -10.57
N PRO A 386 -20.86 7.56 -11.37
CA PRO A 386 -21.31 7.62 -12.75
C PRO A 386 -20.72 6.51 -13.62
N GLU A 387 -21.44 6.10 -14.67
CA GLU A 387 -21.08 4.91 -15.47
C GLU A 387 -19.69 4.97 -16.10
N GLU A 388 -19.33 6.11 -16.70
CA GLU A 388 -18.01 6.30 -17.30
C GLU A 388 -16.89 6.12 -16.27
N ASP A 389 -17.06 6.66 -15.06
CA ASP A 389 -16.09 6.54 -13.97
C ASP A 389 -15.97 5.11 -13.44
N ARG A 390 -17.10 4.39 -13.32
CA ARG A 390 -17.11 2.97 -12.92
C ARG A 390 -16.35 2.12 -13.92
N GLN A 391 -16.64 2.31 -15.21
CA GLN A 391 -16.00 1.55 -16.29
C GLN A 391 -14.50 1.82 -16.32
N GLU A 392 -14.07 3.07 -16.12
CA GLU A 392 -12.63 3.39 -16.02
C GLU A 392 -11.96 2.64 -14.86
N ILE A 393 -12.55 2.66 -13.66
CA ILE A 393 -12.03 1.92 -12.49
C ILE A 393 -11.96 0.41 -12.75
N PHE A 394 -12.97 -0.15 -13.42
CA PHE A 394 -13.04 -1.58 -13.72
C PHE A 394 -12.06 -2.03 -14.80
N THR A 395 -11.81 -1.21 -15.81
CA THR A 395 -10.98 -1.52 -16.98
C THR A 395 -9.52 -1.11 -16.80
N GLN A 396 -9.23 -0.26 -15.82
CA GLN A 396 -7.87 0.14 -15.48
C GLN A 396 -6.94 -1.07 -15.36
N LYS A 397 -5.72 -0.91 -15.88
CA LYS A 397 -4.64 -1.90 -15.80
C LYS A 397 -3.48 -1.34 -14.99
N ASN A 398 -2.85 -2.19 -14.19
CA ASN A 398 -1.62 -1.86 -13.50
C ASN A 398 -0.41 -1.84 -14.45
N ASN A 399 0.79 -1.58 -13.92
CA ASN A 399 2.03 -1.52 -14.71
C ASN A 399 2.38 -2.86 -15.38
N SER A 400 1.80 -3.97 -14.92
CA SER A 400 1.92 -5.31 -15.54
C SER A 400 0.85 -5.58 -16.61
N GLY A 401 0.03 -4.59 -16.95
CA GLY A 401 -1.06 -4.72 -17.91
C GLY A 401 -2.25 -5.54 -17.42
N LEU A 402 -2.39 -5.74 -16.11
CA LEU A 402 -3.45 -6.57 -15.52
C LEU A 402 -4.54 -5.71 -14.88
N ASN A 403 -5.80 -6.04 -15.14
CA ASN A 403 -6.93 -5.49 -14.38
C ASN A 403 -7.22 -6.33 -13.13
N TRP A 404 -8.12 -5.86 -12.27
CA TRP A 404 -8.42 -6.51 -10.98
C TRP A 404 -8.93 -7.96 -11.14
N LEU A 405 -9.69 -8.26 -12.19
CA LEU A 405 -10.21 -9.61 -12.45
C LEU A 405 -9.12 -10.54 -12.97
N MET A 406 -8.22 -10.08 -13.83
CA MET A 406 -7.03 -10.83 -14.26
C MET A 406 -6.15 -11.19 -13.07
N ILE A 407 -5.93 -10.25 -12.13
CA ILE A 407 -5.18 -10.53 -10.90
C ILE A 407 -5.87 -11.63 -10.09
N ALA A 408 -7.20 -11.56 -9.94
CA ALA A 408 -7.97 -12.58 -9.23
C ALA A 408 -7.86 -13.96 -9.89
N ILE A 409 -7.95 -14.03 -11.21
CA ILE A 409 -7.86 -15.29 -11.98
C ILE A 409 -6.47 -15.92 -11.83
N ARG A 410 -5.40 -15.13 -11.99
CA ARG A 410 -4.02 -15.62 -12.02
C ARG A 410 -3.47 -15.95 -10.64
N HIS A 411 -3.79 -15.15 -9.63
CA HIS A 411 -3.18 -15.25 -8.30
C HIS A 411 -4.12 -15.81 -7.24
N HIS A 412 -5.45 -15.71 -7.43
CA HIS A 412 -6.45 -16.13 -6.45
C HIS A 412 -7.62 -16.93 -7.04
N PRO A 413 -7.37 -17.98 -7.85
CA PRO A 413 -8.42 -18.70 -8.59
C PRO A 413 -9.49 -19.32 -7.68
N VAL A 414 -9.16 -19.64 -6.43
CA VAL A 414 -10.11 -20.19 -5.44
C VAL A 414 -11.22 -19.19 -5.07
N ARG A 415 -10.97 -17.88 -5.20
CA ARG A 415 -11.95 -16.82 -4.87
C ARG A 415 -12.81 -16.43 -6.06
N LEU A 416 -12.38 -16.79 -7.27
CA LEU A 416 -13.05 -16.47 -8.52
C LEU A 416 -14.54 -16.84 -8.49
N PRO A 417 -14.97 -17.99 -7.90
CA PRO A 417 -16.37 -18.29 -7.66
C PRO A 417 -17.20 -17.20 -6.99
N ALA A 418 -16.72 -16.70 -5.86
CA ALA A 418 -17.43 -15.70 -5.08
C ALA A 418 -17.42 -14.34 -5.80
N LEU A 419 -16.30 -13.98 -6.44
CA LEU A 419 -16.15 -12.74 -7.20
C LEU A 419 -17.10 -12.70 -8.39
N LEU A 420 -17.22 -13.80 -9.13
CA LEU A 420 -18.14 -13.90 -10.24
C LEU A 420 -19.58 -13.73 -9.77
N LYS A 421 -20.00 -14.37 -8.68
CA LYS A 421 -21.34 -14.13 -8.09
C LYS A 421 -21.62 -12.65 -7.79
N VAL A 422 -20.58 -11.86 -7.47
CA VAL A 422 -20.73 -10.41 -7.26
C VAL A 422 -20.79 -9.64 -8.59
N ILE A 423 -19.95 -9.97 -9.57
CA ILE A 423 -19.98 -9.36 -10.93
C ILE A 423 -21.35 -9.50 -11.57
N CYS A 424 -22.05 -10.59 -11.32
CA CYS A 424 -23.37 -10.83 -11.93
C CYS A 424 -24.45 -9.88 -11.43
N LYS A 425 -24.23 -9.24 -10.28
CA LYS A 425 -25.11 -8.20 -9.74
C LYS A 425 -24.84 -6.82 -10.35
N LEU A 426 -23.81 -6.66 -11.18
CA LEU A 426 -23.49 -5.40 -11.87
C LEU A 426 -24.36 -5.21 -13.11
N SER A 427 -24.41 -3.97 -13.61
CA SER A 427 -25.14 -3.63 -14.84
C SER A 427 -24.56 -4.36 -16.06
N ALA A 428 -25.36 -4.57 -17.11
CA ALA A 428 -24.90 -5.20 -18.35
C ALA A 428 -23.68 -4.47 -18.96
N ALA A 429 -23.69 -3.14 -18.94
CA ALA A 429 -22.59 -2.31 -19.43
C ALA A 429 -21.30 -2.52 -18.62
N ASP A 430 -21.37 -2.50 -17.28
CA ASP A 430 -20.21 -2.73 -16.42
C ASP A 430 -19.65 -4.16 -16.59
N ARG A 431 -20.54 -5.16 -16.69
CA ARG A 431 -20.14 -6.55 -16.96
C ARG A 431 -19.40 -6.66 -18.28
N LYS A 432 -19.93 -6.02 -19.35
CA LYS A 432 -19.29 -5.99 -20.67
C LYS A 432 -17.90 -5.35 -20.58
N ALA A 433 -17.77 -4.21 -19.93
CA ALA A 433 -16.50 -3.51 -19.76
C ALA A 433 -15.44 -4.38 -19.04
N ILE A 434 -15.83 -5.08 -17.97
CA ILE A 434 -14.91 -5.96 -17.22
C ILE A 434 -14.48 -7.17 -18.05
N LEU A 435 -15.44 -7.83 -18.71
CA LEU A 435 -15.27 -9.12 -19.34
C LEU A 435 -14.53 -9.04 -20.69
N LEU A 436 -14.77 -7.99 -21.48
CA LEU A 436 -14.11 -7.81 -22.78
C LEU A 436 -12.60 -7.53 -22.67
N GLU A 437 -12.14 -7.03 -21.52
CA GLU A 437 -10.73 -6.74 -21.31
C GLU A 437 -9.87 -7.98 -21.02
N LEU A 438 -10.47 -9.13 -20.71
CA LEU A 438 -9.75 -10.35 -20.31
C LEU A 438 -8.85 -10.90 -21.43
N GLN A 439 -7.65 -11.34 -21.06
CA GLN A 439 -6.73 -12.04 -21.96
C GLN A 439 -7.14 -13.51 -22.12
N SER A 440 -6.59 -14.19 -23.14
CA SER A 440 -7.16 -15.47 -23.56
C SER A 440 -7.18 -16.58 -22.53
N LYS A 441 -6.08 -16.75 -21.81
CA LYS A 441 -5.99 -17.72 -20.72
C LYS A 441 -6.83 -17.35 -19.49
N ASP A 442 -6.99 -16.05 -19.24
CA ASP A 442 -7.77 -15.57 -18.11
C ASP A 442 -9.27 -15.75 -18.39
N TRP A 443 -9.70 -15.45 -19.62
CA TRP A 443 -11.05 -15.69 -20.08
C TRP A 443 -11.44 -17.16 -19.96
N GLU A 444 -10.59 -18.07 -20.46
CA GLU A 444 -10.84 -19.50 -20.38
C GLU A 444 -11.08 -19.95 -18.94
N THR A 445 -10.22 -19.50 -18.02
CA THR A 445 -10.34 -19.80 -16.59
C THR A 445 -11.61 -19.19 -15.99
N CYS A 446 -11.94 -17.95 -16.34
CA CYS A 446 -13.16 -17.26 -15.92
C CYS A 446 -14.41 -18.02 -16.39
N PHE A 447 -14.47 -18.37 -17.68
CA PHE A 447 -15.55 -19.10 -18.32
C PHE A 447 -15.76 -20.47 -17.67
N PHE A 448 -14.72 -21.30 -17.55
CA PHE A 448 -14.86 -22.61 -16.92
C PHE A 448 -15.21 -22.53 -15.44
N THR A 449 -14.76 -21.48 -14.75
CA THR A 449 -15.15 -21.28 -13.35
C THR A 449 -16.63 -20.89 -13.27
N MET A 450 -17.14 -20.01 -14.14
CA MET A 450 -18.58 -19.71 -14.24
C MET A 450 -19.42 -20.96 -14.49
N LEU A 451 -18.99 -21.85 -15.38
CA LEU A 451 -19.65 -23.14 -15.64
C LEU A 451 -19.68 -24.06 -14.42
N LYS A 452 -18.64 -24.03 -13.58
CA LYS A 452 -18.54 -24.83 -12.36
C LYS A 452 -19.34 -24.22 -11.19
N ILE A 453 -19.54 -22.90 -11.17
CA ILE A 453 -20.14 -22.19 -10.04
C ILE A 453 -21.59 -22.56 -9.80
N GLU A 454 -22.39 -22.94 -10.81
CA GLU A 454 -23.64 -23.71 -10.59
C GLU A 454 -24.44 -24.01 -11.87
N ASN A 455 -25.21 -25.11 -11.80
CA ASN A 455 -26.50 -25.41 -12.47
C ASN A 455 -27.58 -24.30 -12.33
N LYS A 456 -27.20 -23.04 -12.06
CA LYS A 456 -28.06 -21.86 -11.85
C LYS A 456 -27.47 -20.56 -12.41
N PHE A 457 -26.27 -20.59 -13.00
CA PHE A 457 -25.85 -19.45 -13.82
C PHE A 457 -26.58 -19.58 -15.15
N ASP A 458 -27.49 -18.65 -15.45
CA ASP A 458 -28.18 -18.71 -16.73
C ASP A 458 -27.14 -18.46 -17.82
N VAL A 459 -26.78 -19.54 -18.50
CA VAL A 459 -26.00 -19.55 -19.74
C VAL A 459 -26.51 -18.49 -20.72
N THR A 460 -27.80 -18.17 -20.64
CA THR A 460 -28.46 -17.14 -21.43
C THR A 460 -27.94 -15.72 -21.13
N GLU A 461 -27.42 -15.41 -19.93
CA GLU A 461 -26.86 -14.09 -19.57
C GLU A 461 -25.43 -13.89 -20.09
N MET A 462 -24.60 -14.93 -20.09
CA MET A 462 -23.28 -14.89 -20.71
C MET A 462 -23.40 -14.87 -22.25
N ASN A 463 -24.40 -15.59 -22.78
CA ASN A 463 -24.80 -15.48 -24.19
C ASN A 463 -25.37 -14.09 -24.51
N SER A 464 -26.11 -13.43 -23.61
CA SER A 464 -26.59 -12.03 -23.80
C SER A 464 -25.43 -11.04 -23.79
N ILE A 465 -24.46 -11.17 -22.88
CA ILE A 465 -23.25 -10.34 -22.85
C ILE A 465 -22.41 -10.54 -24.13
N MET A 466 -22.29 -11.78 -24.64
CA MET A 466 -21.63 -12.06 -25.92
C MET A 466 -22.47 -11.62 -27.13
N ALA A 467 -23.80 -11.73 -27.07
CA ALA A 467 -24.71 -11.34 -28.15
C ALA A 467 -24.82 -9.81 -28.31
N GLU A 468 -24.62 -9.05 -27.21
CA GLU A 468 -24.58 -7.58 -27.17
C GLU A 468 -23.16 -7.02 -27.45
N ALA A 469 -22.15 -7.89 -27.60
CA ALA A 469 -20.86 -7.49 -28.16
C ALA A 469 -21.00 -7.30 -29.68
N THR A 470 -20.31 -6.30 -30.23
CA THR A 470 -20.30 -6.06 -31.68
C THR A 470 -19.74 -7.29 -32.41
N LEU A 471 -20.15 -7.49 -33.67
CA LEU A 471 -19.68 -8.60 -34.48
C LEU A 471 -18.14 -8.66 -34.55
N GLU A 472 -17.46 -7.51 -34.54
CA GLU A 472 -16.00 -7.41 -34.52
C GLU A 472 -15.38 -7.85 -33.19
N GLU A 473 -16.03 -7.56 -32.06
CA GLU A 473 -15.63 -8.03 -30.72
C GLU A 473 -15.83 -9.55 -30.60
N GLN A 474 -16.95 -10.07 -31.09
CA GLN A 474 -17.22 -11.51 -31.17
C GLN A 474 -16.21 -12.24 -32.08
N ILE A 475 -15.84 -11.64 -33.21
CA ILE A 475 -14.85 -12.19 -34.14
C ILE A 475 -13.43 -12.15 -33.55
N ARG A 476 -13.04 -11.04 -32.91
CA ARG A 476 -11.75 -10.92 -32.20
C ARG A 476 -11.66 -11.95 -31.08
N PHE A 477 -12.77 -12.16 -30.37
CA PHE A 477 -12.92 -13.17 -29.34
C PHE A 477 -12.72 -14.58 -29.89
N ILE A 478 -13.45 -15.00 -30.92
CA ILE A 478 -13.32 -16.33 -31.52
C ILE A 478 -11.89 -16.54 -32.08
N LYS A 479 -11.31 -15.54 -32.74
CA LYS A 479 -9.96 -15.62 -33.34
C LYS A 479 -8.85 -15.80 -32.31
N ASN A 480 -8.92 -15.12 -31.17
CA ASN A 480 -7.87 -15.18 -30.14
C ASN A 480 -7.89 -16.47 -29.30
N HIS A 481 -8.97 -17.27 -29.35
CA HIS A 481 -9.22 -18.37 -28.39
C HIS A 481 -9.54 -19.74 -29.05
N ASN A 482 -9.56 -19.81 -30.40
CA ASN A 482 -9.94 -21.01 -31.17
C ASN A 482 -9.07 -22.26 -30.88
N ARG A 483 -7.82 -22.07 -30.41
CA ARG A 483 -6.88 -23.17 -30.14
C ARG A 483 -7.14 -23.87 -28.80
N ASP A 484 -7.62 -23.14 -27.81
CA ASP A 484 -7.80 -23.59 -26.42
C ASP A 484 -9.23 -24.07 -26.14
N ILE A 485 -10.22 -23.63 -26.94
CA ILE A 485 -11.61 -24.14 -26.90
C ILE A 485 -11.70 -25.61 -27.36
N ARG A 486 -10.78 -26.06 -28.23
CA ARG A 486 -10.80 -27.37 -28.92
C ARG A 486 -10.93 -28.62 -28.02
N PRO A 487 -10.26 -28.75 -26.87
CA PRO A 487 -10.33 -29.97 -26.05
C PRO A 487 -11.66 -30.13 -25.30
N HIS A 488 -12.42 -29.04 -25.13
CA HIS A 488 -13.56 -28.99 -24.20
C HIS A 488 -14.93 -28.95 -24.88
N VAL A 489 -14.97 -28.93 -26.22
CA VAL A 489 -16.20 -29.02 -27.07
C VAL A 489 -16.86 -30.42 -27.00
N ALA A 490 -16.28 -31.37 -26.26
CA ALA A 490 -16.91 -32.65 -25.98
C ALA A 490 -18.18 -32.52 -25.08
N ASN A 491 -18.31 -31.43 -24.32
CA ASN A 491 -19.48 -31.16 -23.49
C ASN A 491 -20.63 -30.57 -24.36
N PRO A 492 -21.79 -31.25 -24.50
CA PRO A 492 -22.91 -30.80 -25.34
C PRO A 492 -23.40 -29.39 -25.01
N SER A 493 -23.29 -28.98 -23.74
CA SER A 493 -23.65 -27.63 -23.33
C SER A 493 -22.79 -26.58 -24.02
N ALA A 494 -21.48 -26.83 -24.21
CA ALA A 494 -20.51 -25.89 -24.81
C ALA A 494 -20.85 -25.45 -26.24
N LEU A 495 -21.62 -26.26 -26.97
CA LEU A 495 -22.05 -25.98 -28.34
C LEU A 495 -23.30 -25.09 -28.42
N LEU A 496 -24.14 -25.10 -27.38
CA LEU A 496 -25.30 -24.20 -27.29
C LEU A 496 -24.90 -22.73 -27.03
N TYR A 497 -23.70 -22.49 -26.48
CA TYR A 497 -23.13 -21.13 -26.27
C TYR A 497 -22.77 -20.41 -27.57
N PHE A 498 -22.65 -21.15 -28.68
CA PHE A 498 -22.32 -20.61 -30.01
C PHE A 498 -23.55 -20.47 -30.92
N SER A 499 -24.76 -20.52 -30.36
CA SER A 499 -26.03 -20.40 -31.11
C SER A 499 -26.24 -19.04 -31.79
N GLY A 500 -25.39 -18.05 -31.50
CA GLY A 500 -25.32 -16.74 -32.15
C GLY A 500 -24.21 -16.58 -33.20
N ILE A 501 -23.52 -17.66 -33.64
CA ILE A 501 -22.58 -17.55 -34.76
C ILE A 501 -23.37 -17.08 -36.00
N SER A 502 -23.15 -15.84 -36.42
CA SER A 502 -23.77 -15.31 -37.64
C SER A 502 -23.31 -16.13 -38.85
N PHE A 503 -24.17 -16.20 -39.87
CA PHE A 503 -23.86 -16.88 -41.12
C PHE A 503 -22.55 -16.36 -41.75
N GLU A 504 -22.20 -15.08 -41.53
CA GLU A 504 -20.92 -14.52 -42.00
C GLU A 504 -19.70 -15.14 -41.30
N ILE A 505 -19.77 -15.48 -40.00
CA ILE A 505 -18.66 -16.13 -39.28
C ILE A 505 -18.43 -17.56 -39.82
N LEU A 506 -19.51 -18.27 -40.16
CA LEU A 506 -19.42 -19.57 -40.84
C LEU A 506 -18.81 -19.41 -42.24
N GLN A 507 -19.12 -18.35 -42.97
CA GLN A 507 -18.55 -18.06 -44.29
C GLN A 507 -17.06 -17.69 -44.22
N ASP A 508 -16.62 -16.92 -43.22
CA ASP A 508 -15.22 -16.55 -43.05
C ASP A 508 -14.36 -17.77 -42.62
N LEU A 509 -14.89 -18.60 -41.71
CA LEU A 509 -14.27 -19.88 -41.35
C LEU A 509 -14.22 -20.84 -42.55
N GLN A 510 -15.22 -20.78 -43.45
CA GLN A 510 -15.26 -21.54 -44.70
C GLN A 510 -14.27 -20.99 -45.75
N LYS A 511 -14.01 -19.68 -45.77
CA LYS A 511 -12.98 -19.04 -46.58
C LYS A 511 -11.57 -19.45 -46.14
N GLU A 512 -11.30 -19.50 -44.83
CA GLU A 512 -10.04 -20.04 -44.29
C GLU A 512 -9.92 -21.56 -44.52
N TYR A 513 -11.03 -22.31 -44.46
CA TYR A 513 -11.10 -23.75 -44.79
C TYR A 513 -10.64 -24.04 -46.21
N ASN A 514 -11.02 -23.21 -47.19
CA ASN A 514 -10.57 -23.33 -48.57
C ASN A 514 -9.06 -23.05 -48.73
N GLN A 515 -8.41 -22.43 -47.74
CA GLN A 515 -7.01 -22.04 -47.78
C GLN A 515 -6.06 -22.96 -46.99
N LYS A 516 -6.53 -23.77 -46.02
CA LYS A 516 -5.66 -24.65 -45.20
C LYS A 516 -6.29 -26.02 -44.91
N LYS A 517 -5.64 -27.08 -45.43
CA LYS A 517 -6.08 -28.49 -45.44
C LYS A 517 -6.37 -29.14 -44.06
N HIS A 518 -7.42 -29.98 -44.09
CA HIS A 518 -7.81 -31.14 -43.26
C HIS A 518 -8.18 -31.01 -41.76
N ARG A 519 -7.69 -30.05 -40.96
CA ARG A 519 -7.91 -30.09 -39.49
C ARG A 519 -9.23 -29.47 -38.98
N LEU A 520 -9.99 -28.73 -39.79
CA LEU A 520 -11.33 -28.20 -39.45
C LEU A 520 -12.48 -29.17 -39.82
N TYR A 521 -12.18 -30.20 -40.61
CA TYR A 521 -13.17 -31.07 -41.24
C TYR A 521 -14.00 -31.88 -40.24
N SER A 522 -13.34 -32.49 -39.24
CA SER A 522 -14.00 -33.27 -38.19
C SER A 522 -14.80 -32.41 -37.21
N PHE A 523 -14.31 -31.20 -36.90
CA PHE A 523 -14.96 -30.27 -35.99
C PHE A 523 -16.29 -29.75 -36.56
N VAL A 524 -16.28 -29.21 -37.78
CA VAL A 524 -17.48 -28.69 -38.45
C VAL A 524 -18.50 -29.80 -38.71
N LYS A 525 -18.05 -31.02 -39.03
CA LYS A 525 -18.91 -32.19 -39.22
C LYS A 525 -19.62 -32.62 -37.93
N ILE A 526 -18.92 -32.66 -36.80
CA ILE A 526 -19.52 -32.99 -35.48
C ILE A 526 -20.56 -31.93 -35.07
N ILE A 527 -20.26 -30.66 -35.32
CA ILE A 527 -21.18 -29.55 -35.02
C ILE A 527 -22.45 -29.66 -35.87
N LEU A 528 -22.31 -29.86 -37.18
CA LEU A 528 -23.45 -30.02 -38.10
C LEU A 528 -24.30 -31.25 -37.75
N GLN A 529 -23.67 -32.39 -37.46
CA GLN A 529 -24.36 -33.62 -37.06
C GLN A 529 -25.20 -33.42 -35.80
N ARG A 530 -24.64 -32.75 -34.78
CA ARG A 530 -25.35 -32.47 -33.52
C ARG A 530 -26.45 -31.42 -33.70
N TYR A 531 -26.19 -30.36 -34.47
CA TYR A 531 -27.20 -29.35 -34.83
C TYR A 531 -28.41 -29.98 -35.54
N ILE A 532 -28.18 -30.85 -36.53
CA ILE A 532 -29.25 -31.57 -37.23
C ILE A 532 -30.01 -32.50 -36.29
N ALA A 533 -29.31 -33.23 -35.41
CA ALA A 533 -29.94 -34.13 -34.45
C ALA A 533 -30.84 -33.39 -33.45
N GLU A 534 -30.41 -32.23 -32.97
CA GLU A 534 -31.16 -31.41 -32.02
C GLU A 534 -32.36 -30.69 -32.66
N MET A 535 -32.20 -30.22 -33.91
CA MET A 535 -33.30 -29.61 -34.66
C MET A 535 -34.35 -30.62 -35.10
N LYS A 536 -34.00 -31.92 -35.18
CA LYS A 536 -34.94 -33.02 -35.44
C LYS A 536 -35.65 -33.54 -34.18
N SER A 537 -35.08 -33.35 -32.99
CA SER A 537 -35.62 -33.89 -31.73
C SER A 537 -36.60 -32.95 -31.01
N LYS A 538 -36.73 -31.70 -31.45
CA LYS A 538 -37.72 -30.76 -30.94
C LYS A 538 -38.91 -30.66 -31.92
N PRO A 539 -40.16 -30.71 -31.46
CA PRO A 539 -41.31 -30.44 -32.33
C PRO A 539 -41.17 -29.00 -32.84
N LEU A 540 -41.40 -28.81 -34.14
CA LEU A 540 -41.13 -27.56 -34.86
C LEU A 540 -41.91 -26.32 -34.35
N ASP A 541 -42.69 -26.43 -33.27
CA ASP A 541 -43.68 -25.44 -32.85
C ASP A 541 -43.80 -25.14 -31.34
N SER A 542 -42.91 -25.62 -30.45
CA SER A 542 -43.00 -25.23 -29.02
C SER A 542 -41.77 -24.47 -28.51
N HIS A 543 -42.01 -23.19 -28.20
CA HIS A 543 -41.17 -22.26 -27.40
C HIS A 543 -40.06 -21.42 -28.05
N LEU A 544 -40.11 -21.12 -29.35
CA LEU A 544 -39.25 -20.08 -29.96
C LEU A 544 -40.01 -18.91 -30.62
N THR A 545 -41.32 -18.79 -30.37
CA THR A 545 -42.15 -17.69 -30.89
C THR A 545 -42.05 -16.38 -30.11
N LYS A 546 -41.19 -16.25 -29.09
CA LYS A 546 -41.15 -15.04 -28.25
C LYS A 546 -39.92 -14.12 -28.37
N VAL A 547 -38.89 -14.46 -29.13
CA VAL A 547 -37.79 -13.51 -29.38
C VAL A 547 -37.25 -13.65 -30.80
N GLY A 548 -37.47 -12.62 -31.63
CA GLY A 548 -36.59 -12.24 -32.74
C GLY A 548 -36.72 -13.00 -34.06
N PHE A 549 -37.88 -12.93 -34.73
CA PHE A 549 -38.05 -13.52 -36.08
C PHE A 549 -37.78 -12.56 -37.26
N PHE A 550 -37.20 -11.37 -37.04
CA PHE A 550 -37.31 -10.30 -38.04
C PHE A 550 -36.09 -9.91 -38.87
N GLU A 551 -34.85 -10.37 -38.64
CA GLU A 551 -33.72 -9.72 -39.33
C GLU A 551 -33.07 -10.47 -40.52
N PHE A 552 -33.18 -11.79 -40.69
CA PHE A 552 -32.49 -12.47 -41.81
C PHE A 552 -33.24 -13.66 -42.45
N GLY A 553 -34.53 -13.52 -42.71
CA GLY A 553 -35.24 -14.15 -43.86
C GLY A 553 -35.21 -15.67 -44.07
N PHE A 554 -34.66 -16.50 -43.18
CA PHE A 554 -34.64 -17.97 -43.35
C PHE A 554 -35.44 -18.70 -42.28
N SER A 555 -36.43 -19.48 -42.71
CA SER A 555 -37.19 -20.37 -41.84
C SER A 555 -36.29 -21.43 -41.19
N VAL A 556 -36.68 -21.91 -40.00
CA VAL A 556 -36.03 -23.04 -39.28
C VAL A 556 -35.81 -24.25 -40.21
N ARG A 557 -36.81 -24.56 -41.03
CA ARG A 557 -36.76 -25.60 -42.05
C ARG A 557 -35.68 -25.35 -43.10
N SER A 558 -35.46 -24.09 -43.50
CA SER A 558 -34.43 -23.73 -44.48
C SER A 558 -33.02 -23.84 -43.91
N LYS A 559 -32.84 -23.53 -42.62
CA LYS A 559 -31.56 -23.70 -41.91
C LYS A 559 -31.21 -25.18 -41.71
N LEU A 560 -32.20 -26.00 -41.32
CA LEU A 560 -32.05 -27.46 -41.21
C LEU A 560 -31.66 -28.07 -42.56
N LEU A 561 -32.39 -27.76 -43.63
CA LEU A 561 -32.09 -28.26 -44.98
C LEU A 561 -30.70 -27.82 -45.47
N SER A 562 -30.27 -26.61 -45.14
CA SER A 562 -28.95 -26.11 -45.52
C SER A 562 -27.83 -26.81 -44.73
N ALA A 563 -28.03 -27.04 -43.43
CA ALA A 563 -27.09 -27.81 -42.60
C ALA A 563 -26.99 -29.28 -43.05
N GLU A 564 -28.12 -29.90 -43.41
CA GLU A 564 -28.16 -31.26 -43.97
C GLU A 564 -27.46 -31.34 -45.32
N ALA A 565 -27.68 -30.37 -46.21
CA ALA A 565 -27.00 -30.30 -47.50
C ALA A 565 -25.48 -30.11 -47.33
N LEU A 566 -25.06 -29.24 -46.41
CA LEU A 566 -23.65 -29.00 -46.12
C LEU A 566 -22.98 -30.24 -45.52
N LEU A 567 -23.63 -30.92 -44.56
CA LEU A 567 -23.15 -32.17 -43.99
C LEU A 567 -23.06 -33.28 -45.05
N THR A 568 -24.02 -33.32 -45.99
CA THR A 568 -24.02 -34.28 -47.10
C THR A 568 -22.87 -34.01 -48.07
N ALA A 569 -22.63 -32.75 -48.43
CA ALA A 569 -21.48 -32.34 -49.24
C ALA A 569 -20.15 -32.68 -48.53
N MET A 570 -20.05 -32.44 -47.22
CA MET A 570 -18.90 -32.81 -46.39
C MET A 570 -18.74 -34.32 -46.13
N ASN A 571 -19.69 -35.16 -46.56
CA ASN A 571 -19.60 -36.61 -46.44
C ASN A 571 -19.26 -37.30 -47.76
N ARG A 572 -19.18 -36.57 -48.88
CA ARG A 572 -18.83 -37.12 -50.19
C ARG A 572 -17.36 -36.86 -50.51
N ASP A 573 -16.69 -37.90 -50.97
CA ASP A 573 -15.26 -37.93 -51.27
C ASP A 573 -14.95 -36.93 -52.41
N PRO A 574 -13.98 -36.00 -52.28
CA PRO A 574 -13.74 -34.96 -53.29
C PRO A 574 -13.25 -35.47 -54.64
N GLU A 575 -12.85 -36.73 -54.75
CA GLU A 575 -12.18 -37.28 -55.94
C GLU A 575 -13.13 -37.94 -56.96
N GLY A 576 -14.44 -38.02 -56.67
CA GLY A 576 -15.40 -38.77 -57.49
C GLY A 576 -16.47 -37.95 -58.24
N GLU A 577 -16.42 -36.62 -58.24
CA GLU A 577 -17.47 -35.81 -58.87
C GLU A 577 -17.23 -35.59 -60.38
N THR A 578 -18.10 -36.16 -61.22
CA THR A 578 -18.15 -35.88 -62.65
C THR A 578 -18.89 -34.57 -62.94
N GLU A 579 -18.53 -33.89 -64.04
CA GLU A 579 -19.12 -32.61 -64.45
C GLU A 579 -20.66 -32.68 -64.65
N GLU A 580 -21.17 -33.86 -65.00
CA GLU A 580 -22.61 -34.16 -65.08
C GLU A 580 -23.31 -34.01 -63.71
N MET A 581 -22.64 -34.40 -62.62
CA MET A 581 -23.20 -34.31 -61.26
C MET A 581 -23.21 -32.87 -60.73
N ARG A 582 -22.20 -32.07 -61.07
CA ARG A 582 -22.21 -30.62 -60.78
C ARG A 582 -23.36 -29.91 -61.48
N ARG A 583 -23.68 -30.35 -62.70
CA ARG A 583 -24.81 -29.85 -63.48
C ARG A 583 -26.16 -30.18 -62.83
N ILE A 584 -26.36 -31.42 -62.37
CA ILE A 584 -27.58 -31.85 -61.67
C ILE A 584 -27.79 -31.08 -60.36
N LEU A 585 -26.72 -30.86 -59.59
CA LEU A 585 -26.78 -30.08 -58.34
C LEU A 585 -27.11 -28.60 -58.60
N LYS A 586 -26.58 -28.03 -59.68
CA LYS A 586 -26.89 -26.67 -60.13
C LYS A 586 -28.36 -26.55 -60.57
N ASP A 587 -28.88 -27.54 -61.29
CA ASP A 587 -30.26 -27.56 -61.76
C ASP A 587 -31.26 -27.75 -60.59
N GLN A 588 -30.94 -28.59 -59.60
CA GLN A 588 -31.75 -28.71 -58.38
C GLN A 588 -31.74 -27.44 -57.52
N ALA A 589 -30.60 -26.74 -57.43
CA ALA A 589 -30.52 -25.45 -56.74
C ALA A 589 -31.30 -24.33 -57.47
N CYS A 590 -31.33 -24.38 -58.82
CA CYS A 590 -32.15 -23.49 -59.64
C CYS A 590 -33.65 -23.75 -59.46
N GLN A 591 -34.08 -25.02 -59.47
CA GLN A 591 -35.49 -25.39 -59.30
C GLN A 591 -36.06 -25.01 -57.93
N GLN A 592 -35.21 -24.85 -56.91
CA GLN A 592 -35.62 -24.46 -55.56
C GLN A 592 -35.57 -22.94 -55.30
N GLY A 593 -35.34 -22.12 -56.33
CA GLY A 593 -35.35 -20.65 -56.23
C GLY A 593 -34.20 -20.07 -55.40
N ARG A 594 -33.09 -20.80 -55.22
CA ARG A 594 -31.98 -20.43 -54.34
C ARG A 594 -30.70 -20.10 -55.10
N LEU A 595 -30.73 -19.19 -56.08
CA LEU A 595 -29.51 -18.81 -56.80
C LEU A 595 -29.48 -17.32 -57.12
N HIS A 596 -29.04 -16.51 -56.15
CA HIS A 596 -28.36 -15.26 -56.48
C HIS A 596 -27.04 -15.03 -55.73
N ARG A 597 -26.63 -15.92 -54.81
CA ARG A 597 -25.36 -15.78 -54.07
C ARG A 597 -24.43 -17.01 -54.05
N ILE A 598 -24.86 -18.17 -54.58
CA ILE A 598 -24.01 -19.38 -54.68
C ILE A 598 -23.22 -19.43 -56.01
N SER A 599 -23.64 -18.67 -57.03
CA SER A 599 -22.94 -18.62 -58.32
C SER A 599 -21.51 -18.07 -58.25
N CYS A 600 -21.12 -17.41 -57.15
CA CYS A 600 -19.75 -16.93 -56.96
C CYS A 600 -18.81 -17.94 -56.26
N LEU A 601 -19.29 -19.15 -55.92
CA LEU A 601 -18.52 -20.15 -55.16
C LEU A 601 -18.21 -21.44 -55.94
N ILE A 602 -18.55 -21.48 -57.23
CA ILE A 602 -18.09 -22.53 -58.17
C ILE A 602 -17.37 -21.84 -59.32
N VAL A 603 -16.16 -21.35 -59.03
CA VAL A 603 -15.03 -21.18 -59.98
C VAL A 603 -13.79 -21.62 -59.24
#